data_AF-A0A965C518-F1
#
_entry.id   AF-A0A965C518-F1
#
_cell.length_a   1.000
_cell.length_b   1.000
_cell.length_c   1.000
_cell.angle_alpha   90.00
_cell.angle_beta   90.00
_cell.angle_gamma   90.00
#
_symmetry.space_group_name_H-M   'P 1'
#
loop_
_entity.id
_entity.type
_entity.pdbx_description
1 polymer ?
#
loop_
_entity_poly.entity_id
_entity_poly.type
_entity_poly.pdbx_seq_one_letter_code
_entity_poly.pdbx_strand_id
1 'polypeptide(L)'
;MSGKLVNATGVLCRLLEQSKPTINGAALLGGEFGEGGHELVRERLLVLGPALSYVTCPDCGIEMARVVRSVGVDQVLLYCDECGEVDADRALLQTYTVSLSRFIDRMVSSLELTPSNRKA
;
A
#
# COMPACT_ATOMS: atom_id res chain seq x y z
N MET A 1 12.31 -7.16 21.28
CA MET A 1 11.43 -7.07 20.09
C MET A 1 12.28 -7.21 18.85
N SER A 2 11.82 -7.95 17.83
CA SER A 2 12.54 -8.05 16.55
C SER A 2 12.52 -6.69 15.84
N GLY A 3 13.64 -6.23 15.27
CA GLY A 3 13.72 -4.96 14.54
C GLY A 3 12.69 -4.83 13.41
N LYS A 4 12.31 -5.95 12.80
CA LYS A 4 11.23 -6.01 11.80
C LYS A 4 9.87 -5.57 12.34
N LEU A 5 9.55 -5.93 13.58
CA LEU A 5 8.29 -5.54 14.21
C LEU A 5 8.29 -4.05 14.55
N VAL A 6 9.43 -3.50 14.98
CA VAL A 6 9.57 -2.06 15.24
C VAL A 6 9.35 -1.26 13.95
N ASN A 7 9.98 -1.70 12.85
CA ASN A 7 9.80 -1.08 11.54
C ASN A 7 8.33 -1.17 11.08
N ALA A 8 7.72 -2.36 11.14
CA ALA A 8 6.31 -2.56 10.78
C ALA A 8 5.36 -1.69 11.61
N THR A 9 5.56 -1.60 12.93
CA THR A 9 4.76 -0.73 13.80
C THR A 9 4.94 0.74 13.42
N GLY A 10 6.17 1.19 13.14
CA GLY A 10 6.44 2.55 12.68
C GLY A 10 5.70 2.89 11.38
N VAL A 11 5.72 1.99 10.40
CA VAL A 11 4.96 2.16 9.14
C VAL A 11 3.45 2.25 9.43
N LEU A 12 2.93 1.35 10.26
CA LEU A 12 1.50 1.31 10.59
C LEU A 12 1.03 2.60 11.28
N CYS A 13 1.79 3.10 12.27
CA CYS A 13 1.46 4.35 12.96
C CYS A 13 1.45 5.53 11.97
N ARG A 14 2.49 5.64 11.14
CA ARG A 14 2.59 6.71 10.12
C ARG A 14 1.40 6.70 9.16
N LEU A 15 0.90 5.53 8.77
CA LEU A 15 -0.28 5.41 7.91
C LEU A 15 -1.58 5.75 8.64
N LEU A 16 -1.71 5.37 9.90
CA LEU A 16 -2.88 5.68 10.72
C LEU A 16 -3.01 7.17 11.07
N GLU A 17 -1.89 7.89 11.10
CA GLU A 17 -1.86 9.36 11.29
C GLU A 17 -2.34 10.13 10.05
N GLN A 18 -2.40 9.48 8.88
CA GLN A 18 -2.88 10.11 7.65
C GLN A 18 -4.41 10.13 7.59
N SER A 19 -4.97 11.20 7.02
CA SER A 19 -6.43 11.31 6.78
C SER A 19 -6.96 10.19 5.88
N LYS A 20 -6.11 9.68 4.98
CA LYS A 20 -6.37 8.51 4.15
C LYS A 20 -5.22 7.52 4.34
N PRO A 21 -5.42 6.40 5.06
CA PRO A 21 -4.36 5.45 5.36
C PRO A 21 -4.09 4.57 4.14
N THR A 22 -3.58 5.16 3.06
CA THR A 22 -3.30 4.50 1.78
C THR A 22 -1.91 4.89 1.30
N ILE A 23 -1.15 3.93 0.80
CA ILE A 23 0.22 4.11 0.31
C ILE A 23 0.41 3.41 -1.03
N ASN A 24 1.27 3.96 -1.89
CA ASN A 24 1.66 3.33 -3.15
C ASN A 24 2.46 2.03 -2.86
N GLY A 25 2.16 0.96 -3.60
CA GLY A 25 2.78 -0.35 -3.44
C GLY A 25 4.28 -0.34 -3.69
N ALA A 26 4.76 0.46 -4.63
CA ALA A 26 6.19 0.62 -4.90
C ALA A 26 6.92 1.27 -3.72
N ALA A 27 6.34 2.32 -3.12
CA ALA A 27 6.89 2.95 -1.92
C ALA A 27 6.85 2.00 -0.71
N LEU A 28 5.78 1.21 -0.58
CA LEU A 28 5.59 0.29 0.53
C LEU A 28 6.54 -0.91 0.49
N LEU A 29 6.69 -1.55 -0.68
CA LEU A 29 7.36 -2.84 -0.83
C LEU A 29 8.80 -2.70 -1.34
N GLY A 30 9.06 -1.72 -2.21
CA GLY A 30 10.39 -1.46 -2.79
C GLY A 30 11.13 -0.26 -2.21
N GLY A 31 10.48 0.56 -1.38
CA GLY A 31 11.01 1.83 -0.87
C GLY A 31 11.44 1.82 0.60
N GLU A 32 11.38 2.99 1.24
CA GLU A 32 11.73 3.25 2.65
C GLU A 32 11.04 2.28 3.63
N PHE A 33 9.89 1.74 3.26
CA PHE A 33 9.06 0.90 4.11
C PHE A 33 9.25 -0.61 3.91
N GLY A 34 10.06 -1.05 2.94
CA GLY A 34 10.07 -2.43 2.41
C GLY A 34 9.95 -3.54 3.46
N GLU A 35 10.87 -3.61 4.43
CA GLU A 35 10.85 -4.67 5.45
C GLU A 35 9.60 -4.61 6.35
N GLY A 36 9.17 -3.42 6.77
CA GLY A 36 8.00 -3.25 7.61
C GLY A 36 6.69 -3.47 6.84
N GLY A 37 6.64 -3.01 5.60
CA GLY A 37 5.51 -3.15 4.70
C GLY A 37 5.21 -4.61 4.37
N HIS A 38 6.24 -5.42 4.08
CA HIS A 38 6.08 -6.85 3.84
C HIS A 38 5.45 -7.59 5.02
N GLU A 39 5.86 -7.28 6.26
CA GLU A 39 5.27 -7.91 7.46
C GLU A 39 3.80 -7.48 7.66
N LEU A 40 3.47 -6.21 7.44
CA LEU A 40 2.09 -5.74 7.56
C LEU A 40 1.16 -6.36 6.50
N VAL A 41 1.64 -6.58 5.28
CA VAL A 41 0.90 -7.29 4.22
C VAL A 41 0.75 -8.77 4.59
N ARG A 42 1.81 -9.42 5.08
CA ARG A 42 1.79 -10.81 5.53
C ARG A 42 0.76 -11.04 6.63
N GLU A 43 0.69 -10.13 7.61
CA GLU A 43 -0.27 -10.18 8.71
C GLU A 43 -1.68 -9.67 8.32
N ARG A 44 -1.87 -9.29 7.05
CA ARG A 44 -3.13 -8.77 6.49
C ARG A 44 -3.61 -7.49 7.20
N LEU A 45 -2.69 -6.73 7.78
CA LEU A 45 -2.98 -5.40 8.34
C LEU A 45 -2.99 -4.33 7.24
N LEU A 46 -2.22 -4.55 6.18
CA LEU A 46 -2.36 -3.83 4.92
C LEU A 46 -3.01 -4.73 3.86
N VAL A 47 -4.01 -4.20 3.17
CA VAL A 47 -4.74 -4.88 2.10
C VAL A 47 -4.69 -4.06 0.82
N LEU A 48 -4.86 -4.71 -0.34
CA LEU A 48 -4.90 -4.01 -1.62
C LEU A 48 -6.03 -2.97 -1.60
N GLY A 49 -5.66 -1.74 -1.91
CA GLY A 49 -6.56 -0.62 -2.12
C GLY A 49 -6.96 -0.48 -3.59
N PRO A 50 -7.62 0.63 -3.96
CA PRO A 50 -7.94 0.92 -5.34
C PRO A 50 -6.67 1.07 -6.17
N ALA A 51 -6.66 0.48 -7.36
CA ALA A 51 -5.57 0.66 -8.31
C ALA A 51 -5.51 2.13 -8.78
N LEU A 52 -4.30 2.64 -8.98
CA LEU A 52 -4.08 3.98 -9.51
C LEU A 52 -4.33 4.03 -11.02
N SER A 53 -4.99 5.08 -11.48
CA SER A 53 -5.15 5.39 -12.91
C SER A 53 -4.05 6.32 -13.45
N TYR A 54 -3.35 6.99 -12.54
CA TYR A 54 -2.19 7.86 -12.81
C TYR A 54 -1.09 7.52 -11.83
N VAL A 55 0.14 7.46 -12.32
CA VAL A 55 1.33 7.16 -11.53
C VAL A 55 2.48 8.08 -11.93
N THR A 56 3.53 8.09 -11.11
CA THR A 56 4.79 8.74 -11.46
C THR A 56 5.43 8.03 -12.64
N CYS A 57 5.76 8.79 -13.70
CA CYS A 57 6.49 8.26 -14.84
C CYS A 57 7.86 7.75 -14.39
N PRO A 58 8.24 6.50 -14.68
CA PRO A 58 9.54 5.97 -14.27
C PRO A 58 10.72 6.64 -15.00
N ASP A 59 10.50 7.15 -16.22
CA ASP A 59 11.56 7.73 -17.04
C ASP A 59 11.86 9.19 -16.69
N CYS A 60 10.83 10.02 -16.44
CA CYS A 60 10.99 11.45 -16.18
C CYS A 60 10.59 11.90 -14.76
N GLY A 61 10.01 11.02 -13.94
CA GLY A 61 9.64 11.33 -12.54
C GLY A 61 8.40 12.21 -12.36
N ILE A 62 7.66 12.53 -13.42
CA ILE A 62 6.45 13.39 -13.35
C ILE A 62 5.22 12.56 -12.94
N GLU A 63 4.44 13.06 -11.98
CA GLU A 63 3.23 12.41 -11.42
C GLU A 63 1.98 12.48 -12.33
N MET A 64 2.14 12.31 -13.65
CA MET A 64 1.05 12.44 -14.63
C MET A 64 1.00 11.30 -15.66
N ALA A 65 1.76 10.21 -15.48
CA ALA A 65 1.70 9.09 -16.41
C ALA A 65 0.38 8.31 -16.24
N ARG A 66 -0.45 8.30 -17.29
CA ARG A 66 -1.75 7.63 -17.29
C ARG A 66 -1.61 6.16 -17.63
N VAL A 67 -2.33 5.29 -16.92
CA VAL A 67 -2.40 3.87 -17.25
C VAL A 67 -3.23 3.67 -18.52
N VAL A 68 -2.64 3.03 -19.53
CA VAL A 68 -3.30 2.76 -20.81
C VAL A 68 -3.89 1.36 -20.83
N ARG A 69 -3.04 0.33 -20.63
CA ARG A 69 -3.45 -1.08 -20.68
C ARG A 69 -2.42 -1.98 -20.00
N SER A 70 -2.84 -3.17 -19.58
CA SER A 70 -1.91 -4.24 -19.20
C SER A 70 -1.34 -4.90 -20.45
N VAL A 71 -0.02 -5.09 -20.49
CA VAL A 71 0.71 -5.68 -21.63
C VAL A 71 1.26 -7.07 -21.29
N GLY A 72 1.26 -7.44 -20.00
CA GLY A 72 1.65 -8.76 -19.51
C GLY A 72 1.07 -9.05 -18.13
N VAL A 73 1.58 -10.10 -17.47
CA VAL A 73 1.14 -10.47 -16.11
C VAL A 73 1.51 -9.36 -15.10
N ASP A 74 2.75 -8.88 -15.18
CA ASP A 74 3.34 -7.89 -14.27
C ASP A 74 3.75 -6.58 -14.94
N GLN A 75 3.36 -6.39 -16.21
CA GLN A 75 3.71 -5.19 -16.98
C GLN A 75 2.49 -4.41 -17.43
N VAL A 76 2.61 -3.08 -17.38
CA VAL A 76 1.58 -2.13 -17.80
C VAL A 76 2.18 -1.08 -18.70
N LEU A 77 1.42 -0.69 -19.71
CA LEU A 77 1.76 0.40 -20.60
C LEU A 77 1.18 1.69 -20.02
N LEU A 78 2.06 2.64 -19.77
CA LEU A 78 1.72 3.99 -19.35
C LEU A 78 1.86 4.95 -20.52
N TYR A 79 1.12 6.05 -20.47
CA TYR A 79 1.30 7.18 -21.36
C TYR A 79 1.69 8.40 -20.53
N CYS A 80 2.90 8.92 -20.77
CA CYS A 80 3.40 10.16 -20.21
C CYS A 80 3.39 11.23 -21.31
N ASP A 81 2.92 12.43 -21.00
CA ASP A 81 2.86 13.53 -21.97
C ASP A 81 4.26 13.94 -22.48
N GLU A 82 5.31 13.73 -21.68
CA GLU A 82 6.69 14.07 -22.04
C GLU A 82 7.46 12.92 -22.72
N CYS A 83 7.24 11.67 -22.29
CA CYS A 83 8.01 10.51 -22.75
C CYS A 83 7.26 9.65 -23.79
N GLY A 84 5.96 9.85 -23.95
CA GLY A 84 5.09 9.00 -24.77
C GLY A 84 4.72 7.70 -24.06
N GLU A 85 4.75 6.59 -24.80
CA GLU A 85 4.45 5.25 -24.27
C GLU A 85 5.63 4.69 -23.47
N VAL A 86 5.38 4.30 -22.23
CA VAL A 86 6.40 3.81 -21.28
C VAL A 86 5.94 2.50 -20.66
N ASP A 87 6.79 1.47 -20.71
CA ASP A 87 6.55 0.21 -20.02
C ASP A 87 6.90 0.33 -18.54
N ALA A 88 6.03 -0.17 -17.67
CA ALA A 88 6.24 -0.07 -16.24
C ALA A 88 5.72 -1.32 -15.49
N ASP A 89 6.22 -1.50 -14.27
CA ASP A 89 5.79 -2.59 -13.40
C ASP A 89 4.37 -2.34 -12.88
N ARG A 90 3.53 -3.36 -12.93
CA ARG A 90 2.15 -3.32 -12.42
C ARG A 90 2.08 -2.98 -10.92
N ALA A 91 3.13 -3.26 -10.15
CA ALA A 91 3.26 -2.90 -8.74
C ALA A 91 3.14 -1.38 -8.51
N LEU A 92 3.52 -0.55 -9.49
CA LEU A 92 3.35 0.91 -9.42
C LEU A 92 1.87 1.33 -9.32
N LEU A 93 0.97 0.51 -9.87
CA LEU A 93 -0.48 0.78 -9.85
C LEU A 93 -1.12 0.37 -8.53
N GLN A 94 -0.47 -0.51 -7.78
CA GLN A 94 -1.04 -1.04 -6.56
C GLN A 94 -1.00 0.02 -5.47
N THR A 95 -2.07 0.11 -4.71
CA THR A 95 -2.05 0.80 -3.41
C THR A 95 -2.35 -0.22 -2.33
N TYR A 96 -1.89 0.10 -1.13
CA TYR A 96 -2.21 -0.67 0.06
C TYR A 96 -2.87 0.26 1.06
N THR A 97 -3.90 -0.23 1.74
CA THR A 97 -4.61 0.52 2.77
C THR A 97 -4.68 -0.27 4.06
N VAL A 98 -4.69 0.45 5.19
CA VAL A 98 -4.82 -0.16 6.51
C VAL A 98 -6.21 -0.76 6.66
N SER A 99 -6.25 -2.06 6.95
CA SER A 99 -7.49 -2.74 7.34
C SER A 99 -7.78 -2.44 8.80
N LEU A 100 -8.48 -1.33 9.05
CA LEU A 100 -8.85 -0.91 10.41
C LEU A 100 -9.63 -1.99 11.16
N SER A 101 -10.54 -2.69 10.50
CA SER A 101 -11.29 -3.80 11.11
C SER A 101 -10.37 -4.88 11.63
N ARG A 102 -9.44 -5.38 10.81
CA ARG A 102 -8.48 -6.41 11.23
C ARG A 102 -7.55 -5.93 12.33
N PHE A 103 -7.12 -4.67 12.26
CA PHE A 103 -6.29 -4.09 13.30
C PHE A 103 -7.03 -4.04 14.65
N ILE A 104 -8.27 -3.56 14.66
CA ILE A 104 -9.13 -3.52 15.85
C ILE A 104 -9.39 -4.92 16.37
N ASP A 105 -9.77 -5.88 15.52
CA ASP A 105 -10.04 -7.27 15.92
C ASP A 105 -8.82 -7.90 16.61
N ARG A 106 -7.61 -7.66 16.07
CA ARG A 106 -6.37 -8.14 16.68
C ARG A 106 -6.06 -7.48 18.01
N MET A 107 -6.30 -6.16 18.14
CA MET A 107 -6.10 -5.46 19.40
C MET A 107 -7.07 -5.95 20.47
N VAL A 108 -8.37 -6.05 20.14
CA VAL A 108 -9.40 -6.56 21.06
C VAL A 108 -9.04 -7.94 21.55
N SER A 109 -8.62 -8.83 20.62
CA SER A 109 -8.21 -10.19 20.96
C SER A 109 -6.95 -10.25 21.84
N SER A 110 -5.96 -9.38 21.57
CA SER A 110 -4.67 -9.39 22.28
C SER A 110 -4.75 -8.72 23.66
N LEU A 111 -5.68 -7.78 23.83
CA LEU A 111 -5.92 -7.07 25.09
C LEU A 111 -6.98 -7.76 25.96
N GLU A 112 -7.46 -8.94 25.55
CA GLU A 112 -8.54 -9.70 26.20
C GLU A 112 -9.80 -8.84 26.46
N LEU A 113 -10.02 -7.83 25.60
CA LEU A 113 -11.18 -6.98 25.70
C LEU A 113 -12.38 -7.79 25.20
N THR A 114 -13.43 -7.90 26.01
CA THR A 114 -14.68 -8.51 25.55
C THR A 114 -15.21 -7.71 24.37
N PRO A 115 -15.50 -8.32 23.21
CA PRO A 115 -16.09 -7.61 22.09
C PRO A 115 -17.40 -6.98 22.56
N SER A 116 -17.45 -5.65 22.58
CA SER A 116 -18.65 -4.92 22.96
C SER A 116 -19.70 -5.22 21.90
N ASN A 117 -20.72 -6.01 22.26
CA ASN A 117 -21.93 -6.20 21.47
C ASN A 117 -22.65 -4.84 21.33
N ARG A 118 -22.18 -3.99 20.43
CA ARG A 118 -22.95 -2.84 19.97
C ARG A 118 -23.97 -3.38 18.97
N LYS A 119 -25.20 -3.58 19.47
CA LYS A 119 -26.38 -3.77 18.63
C LYS A 119 -26.48 -2.61 17.64
N ALA A 120 -26.73 -2.98 16.38
CA ALA A 120 -27.04 -2.08 15.27
C ALA A 120 -28.22 -1.15 15.59
#